data_AF-A0A7V8AXS4-F1
#
_entry.id   AF-A0A7V8AXS4-F1
#
_cell.length_a   1.000
_cell.length_b   1.000
_cell.length_c   1.000
_cell.angle_alpha   90.00
_cell.angle_beta   90.00
_cell.angle_gamma   90.00
#
_symmetry.space_group_name_H-M   'P 1'
#
loop_
_entity.id
_entity.type
_entity.pdbx_description
1 polymer ?
#
loop_
_entity_poly.entity_id
_entity_poly.type
_entity_poly.pdbx_seq_one_letter_code
_entity_poly.pdbx_strand_id
1 'polypeptide(L)'
;RGGTERFEQVLDIVRDVATLNMEVCVTLGELGLAEAQQLRDAGVTAYNHNLDTSPEHYPNIVTSHTYEDRLRTIRNVQDAGIAVCCGGILGISETITDRLRLLEVISSFNPAPESVPINSLMPMPGTPLADNPQVEPLDLVRMIACARIAVPGAKVRLSAGRTRLSDETQTLCFYAGANSIFYGEKLLTTDNPETAHDRALLANLGLLTLEPDTSFAAAKADPKLPANPAIPAHAASNAGCC
;
A
#
# COMPACT_ATOMS: atom_id res chain seq x y z
N ARG A 1 16.50 -8.49 9.32
CA ARG A 1 15.71 -8.06 10.50
C ARG A 1 16.70 -7.56 11.55
N GLY A 2 16.30 -6.62 12.42
CA GLY A 2 17.18 -5.71 13.17
C GLY A 2 18.51 -6.31 13.62
N GLY A 3 19.62 -5.64 13.31
CA GLY A 3 20.98 -6.12 13.60
C GLY A 3 21.56 -7.10 12.56
N THR A 4 20.84 -7.44 11.49
CA THR A 4 21.42 -8.13 10.32
C THR A 4 22.12 -7.13 9.40
N GLU A 5 23.24 -7.53 8.79
CA GLU A 5 23.99 -6.72 7.80
C GLU A 5 23.09 -6.15 6.69
N ARG A 6 22.16 -6.96 6.14
CA ARG A 6 21.23 -6.50 5.11
C ARG A 6 20.29 -5.40 5.58
N PHE A 7 19.91 -5.39 6.86
CA PHE A 7 19.03 -4.36 7.40
C PHE A 7 19.80 -3.06 7.60
N GLU A 8 21.02 -3.13 8.12
CA GLU A 8 21.91 -1.96 8.23
C GLU A 8 22.17 -1.33 6.86
N GLN A 9 22.45 -2.15 5.83
CA GLN A 9 22.58 -1.68 4.45
C GLN A 9 21.34 -0.93 3.95
N VAL A 10 20.13 -1.40 4.31
CA VAL A 10 18.89 -0.70 3.96
C VAL A 10 18.78 0.63 4.69
N LEU A 11 19.17 0.71 5.97
CA LEU A 11 19.19 1.97 6.72
C LEU A 11 20.14 2.98 6.08
N ASP A 12 21.32 2.54 5.63
CA ASP A 12 22.28 3.40 4.94
C ASP A 12 21.72 3.94 3.62
N ILE A 13 21.11 3.06 2.80
CA ILE A 13 20.44 3.48 1.56
C ILE A 13 19.32 4.50 1.85
N VAL A 14 18.51 4.27 2.89
CA VAL A 14 17.43 5.19 3.27
C VAL A 14 18.00 6.55 3.65
N ARG A 15 19.08 6.60 4.45
CA ARG A 15 19.74 7.86 4.83
C ARG A 15 20.24 8.62 3.62
N ASP A 16 20.88 7.93 2.68
CA ASP A 16 21.39 8.53 1.45
C ASP A 16 20.24 9.11 0.60
N VAL A 17 19.17 8.34 0.39
CA VAL A 17 18.01 8.80 -0.38
C VAL A 17 17.31 9.97 0.31
N ALA A 18 17.22 9.97 1.64
CA ALA A 18 16.61 11.06 2.39
C ALA A 18 17.33 12.41 2.17
N THR A 19 18.63 12.40 1.82
CA THR A 19 19.38 13.63 1.48
C THR A 19 18.95 14.25 0.14
N LEU A 20 18.22 13.53 -0.71
CA LEU A 20 17.78 13.99 -2.03
C LEU A 20 16.53 14.88 -2.00
N ASN A 21 16.05 15.25 -0.81
CA ASN A 21 14.81 16.01 -0.61
C ASN A 21 13.58 15.32 -1.24
N MET A 22 13.49 14.00 -1.05
CA MET A 22 12.39 13.16 -1.53
C MET A 22 11.68 12.46 -0.37
N GLU A 23 10.41 12.13 -0.56
CA GLU A 23 9.72 11.19 0.34
C GLU A 23 10.32 9.78 0.17
N VAL A 24 10.61 9.10 1.29
CA VAL A 24 11.20 7.76 1.27
C VAL A 24 10.16 6.73 1.70
N CYS A 25 9.75 5.87 0.76
CA CYS A 25 8.82 4.78 1.01
C CYS A 25 9.50 3.43 0.80
N VAL A 26 9.37 2.51 1.75
CA VAL A 26 9.94 1.15 1.66
C VAL A 26 8.88 0.07 1.82
N THR A 27 9.18 -1.13 1.33
CA THR A 27 8.37 -2.34 1.55
C THR A 27 9.29 -3.52 1.80
N LEU A 28 9.40 -3.94 3.06
CA LEU A 28 10.40 -4.93 3.51
C LEU A 28 9.76 -6.16 4.16
N GLY A 29 8.45 -6.35 3.95
CA GLY A 29 7.67 -7.42 4.55
C GLY A 29 7.19 -7.09 5.97
N GLU A 30 7.05 -8.11 6.80
CA GLU A 30 6.69 -7.95 8.21
C GLU A 30 7.79 -7.22 8.99
N LEU A 31 7.36 -6.36 9.91
CA LEU A 31 8.24 -5.45 10.63
C LEU A 31 7.84 -5.38 12.11
N GLY A 32 8.82 -5.52 13.00
CA GLY A 32 8.66 -5.25 14.42
C GLY A 32 8.74 -3.75 14.75
N LEU A 33 8.22 -3.35 15.91
CA LEU A 33 8.24 -1.95 16.34
C LEU A 33 9.65 -1.35 16.40
N ALA A 34 10.63 -2.08 16.92
CA ALA A 34 12.01 -1.60 17.02
C ALA A 34 12.67 -1.39 15.64
N GLU A 35 12.32 -2.20 14.65
CA GLU A 35 12.81 -2.04 13.27
C GLU A 35 12.11 -0.86 12.58
N ALA A 36 10.82 -0.67 12.85
CA ALA A 36 10.06 0.49 12.37
C ALA A 36 10.62 1.80 12.92
N GLN A 37 10.99 1.85 14.20
CA GLN A 37 11.65 3.01 14.80
C GLN A 37 13.00 3.31 14.14
N GLN A 38 13.83 2.29 13.89
CA GLN A 38 15.10 2.47 13.17
C GLN A 38 14.91 3.00 11.75
N LEU A 39 13.89 2.51 11.02
CA LEU A 39 13.55 3.03 9.70
C LEU A 39 13.06 4.49 9.76
N ARG A 40 12.25 4.83 10.78
CA ARG A 40 11.82 6.22 11.01
C ARG A 40 13.01 7.13 11.23
N ASP A 41 13.93 6.73 12.10
CA ASP A 41 15.14 7.49 12.43
C ASP A 41 16.08 7.65 11.23
N ALA A 42 16.11 6.65 10.33
CA ALA A 42 16.88 6.72 9.08
C ALA A 42 16.27 7.68 8.04
N GLY A 43 14.98 8.01 8.15
CA GLY A 43 14.30 8.95 7.25
C GLY A 43 13.13 8.37 6.44
N VAL A 44 12.65 7.17 6.77
CA VAL A 44 11.45 6.61 6.11
C VAL A 44 10.22 7.47 6.43
N THR A 45 9.54 7.96 5.40
CA THR A 45 8.30 8.75 5.51
C THR A 45 7.06 7.86 5.42
N ALA A 46 7.10 6.81 4.60
CA ALA A 46 5.99 5.86 4.43
C ALA A 46 6.44 4.40 4.37
N TYR A 47 5.58 3.48 4.77
CA TYR A 47 5.83 2.04 4.66
C TYR A 47 4.68 1.37 3.92
N ASN A 48 5.00 0.62 2.86
CA ASN A 48 4.02 -0.13 2.10
C ASN A 48 3.85 -1.55 2.66
N HIS A 49 2.62 -1.85 3.08
CA HIS A 49 2.21 -3.16 3.56
C HIS A 49 0.73 -3.37 3.25
N ASN A 50 0.43 -4.09 2.16
CA ASN A 50 -0.95 -4.33 1.70
C ASN A 50 -1.68 -5.35 2.57
N LEU A 51 -3.00 -5.39 2.50
CA LEU A 51 -3.82 -6.52 3.00
C LEU A 51 -4.14 -7.54 1.90
N ASP A 52 -3.91 -7.15 0.65
CA ASP A 52 -4.13 -7.93 -0.59
C ASP A 52 -5.61 -8.19 -0.89
N THR A 53 -6.38 -8.72 0.05
CA THR A 53 -7.83 -9.03 -0.07
C THR A 53 -8.53 -9.00 1.29
N SER A 54 -9.75 -9.53 1.39
CA SER A 54 -10.50 -9.68 2.64
C SER A 54 -9.83 -10.63 3.63
N PRO A 55 -10.06 -10.49 4.95
CA PRO A 55 -9.63 -11.48 5.93
C PRO A 55 -10.10 -12.90 5.61
N GLU A 56 -11.31 -13.02 5.06
CA GLU A 56 -11.97 -14.29 4.78
C GLU A 56 -11.36 -15.01 3.55
N HIS A 57 -10.87 -14.26 2.56
CA HIS A 57 -10.26 -14.83 1.34
C HIS A 57 -8.73 -14.94 1.42
N TYR A 58 -8.09 -14.19 2.31
CA TYR A 58 -6.63 -14.16 2.45
C TYR A 58 -5.96 -15.55 2.58
N PRO A 59 -6.48 -16.51 3.37
CA PRO A 59 -5.89 -17.85 3.50
C PRO A 59 -5.87 -18.67 2.20
N ASN A 60 -6.71 -18.30 1.21
CA ASN A 60 -6.74 -18.95 -0.10
C ASN A 60 -5.59 -18.48 -1.00
N ILE A 61 -4.98 -17.34 -0.68
CA ILE A 61 -3.95 -16.68 -1.50
C ILE A 61 -2.58 -16.77 -0.84
N VAL A 62 -2.51 -16.59 0.48
CA VAL A 62 -1.26 -16.60 1.22
C VAL A 62 -1.38 -17.47 2.46
N THR A 63 -0.46 -18.43 2.61
CA THR A 63 -0.44 -19.39 3.71
C THR A 63 0.81 -19.30 4.59
N SER A 64 1.82 -18.54 4.18
CA SER A 64 3.10 -18.43 4.90
C SER A 64 3.05 -17.48 6.11
N HIS A 65 2.03 -16.64 6.19
CA HIS A 65 1.76 -15.71 7.29
C HIS A 65 0.26 -15.41 7.32
N THR A 66 -0.23 -14.95 8.47
CA THR A 66 -1.65 -14.70 8.72
C THR A 66 -2.05 -13.27 8.35
N TYR A 67 -3.36 -13.02 8.25
CA TYR A 67 -3.89 -11.68 8.06
C TYR A 67 -3.55 -10.77 9.25
N GLU A 68 -3.59 -11.33 10.46
CA GLU A 68 -3.24 -10.66 11.72
C GLU A 68 -1.77 -10.25 11.76
N ASP A 69 -0.86 -11.02 11.16
CA ASP A 69 0.57 -10.64 11.06
C ASP A 69 0.76 -9.35 10.25
N ARG A 70 -0.07 -9.15 9.22
CA ARG A 70 -0.06 -7.93 8.41
C ARG A 70 -0.61 -6.74 9.17
N LEU A 71 -1.75 -6.92 9.85
CA LEU A 71 -2.34 -5.88 10.70
C LEU A 71 -1.38 -5.45 11.81
N ARG A 72 -0.67 -6.41 12.42
CA ARG A 72 0.36 -6.15 13.44
C ARG A 72 1.53 -5.34 12.87
N THR A 73 1.98 -5.67 11.66
CA THR A 73 3.03 -4.90 10.97
C THR A 73 2.58 -3.46 10.71
N ILE A 74 1.36 -3.28 10.21
CA ILE A 74 0.78 -1.94 9.96
C ILE A 74 0.70 -1.14 11.27
N ARG A 75 0.28 -1.78 12.38
CA ARG A 75 0.25 -1.11 13.69
C ARG A 75 1.63 -0.68 14.17
N ASN A 76 2.64 -1.55 14.05
CA ASN A 76 4.03 -1.22 14.39
C ASN A 76 4.55 -0.01 13.60
N VAL A 77 4.21 0.08 12.31
CA VAL A 77 4.54 1.23 11.45
C VAL A 77 3.86 2.51 11.95
N GLN A 78 2.56 2.45 12.27
CA GLN A 78 1.82 3.59 12.81
C GLN A 78 2.37 4.05 14.16
N ASP A 79 2.71 3.12 15.06
CA ASP A 79 3.29 3.41 16.38
C ASP A 79 4.69 4.04 16.28
N ALA A 80 5.46 3.69 15.25
CA ALA A 80 6.73 4.35 14.92
C ALA A 80 6.56 5.73 14.28
N GLY A 81 5.33 6.19 14.03
CA GLY A 81 5.04 7.48 13.41
C GLY A 81 5.36 7.54 11.91
N ILE A 82 5.37 6.39 11.24
CA ILE A 82 5.55 6.29 9.78
C ILE A 82 4.17 6.23 9.11
N ALA A 83 4.02 6.90 7.97
CA ALA A 83 2.78 6.87 7.21
C ALA A 83 2.54 5.49 6.58
N VAL A 84 1.28 5.04 6.55
CA VAL A 84 0.93 3.73 5.99
C VAL A 84 0.50 3.86 4.53
N CYS A 85 1.09 3.03 3.67
CA CYS A 85 0.59 2.73 2.33
C CYS A 85 0.03 1.30 2.34
N CYS A 86 -1.30 1.17 2.28
CA CYS A 86 -1.97 -0.12 2.45
C CYS A 86 -3.17 -0.23 1.52
N GLY A 87 -3.16 -1.25 0.67
CA GLY A 87 -4.24 -1.53 -0.26
C GLY A 87 -4.33 -3.02 -0.60
N GLY A 88 -4.72 -3.32 -1.84
CA GLY A 88 -4.92 -4.71 -2.25
C GLY A 88 -4.80 -4.96 -3.75
N ILE A 89 -5.18 -6.17 -4.16
CA ILE A 89 -5.07 -6.70 -5.52
C ILE A 89 -6.44 -7.22 -5.95
N LEU A 90 -6.89 -6.78 -7.11
CA LEU A 90 -8.10 -7.28 -7.76
C LEU A 90 -7.75 -8.40 -8.75
N GLY A 91 -8.62 -9.40 -8.89
CA GLY A 91 -8.47 -10.50 -9.85
C GLY A 91 -7.75 -11.73 -9.28
N ILE A 92 -7.55 -11.81 -7.98
CA ILE A 92 -6.99 -12.95 -7.25
C ILE A 92 -8.09 -13.93 -6.81
N SER A 93 -9.08 -14.15 -7.68
CA SER A 93 -10.25 -15.01 -7.42
C SER A 93 -11.15 -14.55 -6.26
N GLU A 94 -11.03 -13.29 -5.85
CA GLU A 94 -11.88 -12.69 -4.82
C GLU A 94 -13.28 -12.36 -5.35
N THR A 95 -14.28 -12.35 -4.47
CA THR A 95 -15.64 -11.88 -4.79
C THR A 95 -15.77 -10.36 -4.63
N ILE A 96 -16.88 -9.77 -5.10
CA ILE A 96 -17.20 -8.37 -4.82
C ILE A 96 -17.29 -8.12 -3.31
N THR A 97 -17.84 -9.06 -2.54
CA THR A 97 -17.90 -8.95 -1.08
C THR A 97 -16.49 -8.84 -0.49
N ASP A 98 -15.54 -9.65 -0.98
CA ASP A 98 -14.15 -9.61 -0.49
C ASP A 98 -13.49 -8.26 -0.78
N ARG A 99 -13.73 -7.70 -1.96
CA ARG A 99 -13.26 -6.36 -2.34
C ARG A 99 -13.79 -5.28 -1.39
N LEU A 100 -15.07 -5.35 -1.04
CA LEU A 100 -15.68 -4.39 -0.11
C LEU A 100 -15.19 -4.60 1.33
N ARG A 101 -14.99 -5.85 1.75
CA ARG A 101 -14.42 -6.20 3.08
C ARG A 101 -13.00 -5.69 3.24
N LEU A 102 -12.18 -5.76 2.18
CA LEU A 102 -10.86 -5.13 2.15
C LEU A 102 -10.95 -3.62 2.46
N LEU A 103 -11.83 -2.90 1.76
CA LEU A 103 -12.00 -1.45 1.96
C LEU A 103 -12.60 -1.14 3.34
N GLU A 104 -13.52 -1.96 3.83
CA GLU A 104 -14.07 -1.82 5.18
C GLU A 104 -12.95 -1.86 6.23
N VAL A 105 -12.06 -2.86 6.15
CA VAL A 105 -10.91 -2.95 7.07
C VAL A 105 -10.00 -1.73 6.94
N ILE A 106 -9.61 -1.35 5.73
CA ILE A 106 -8.73 -0.19 5.50
C ILE A 106 -9.36 1.11 6.01
N SER A 107 -10.65 1.32 5.76
CA SER A 107 -11.38 2.53 6.20
C SER A 107 -11.53 2.63 7.72
N SER A 108 -11.41 1.51 8.42
CA SER A 108 -11.47 1.47 9.88
C SER A 108 -10.16 1.87 10.56
N PHE A 109 -9.07 2.06 9.81
CA PHE A 109 -7.75 2.39 10.35
C PHE A 109 -7.74 3.76 11.05
N ASN A 110 -7.07 3.82 12.19
CA ASN A 110 -6.83 5.00 12.97
C ASN A 110 -5.38 4.98 13.52
N PRO A 111 -4.45 5.77 12.96
CA PRO A 111 -4.68 6.77 11.92
C PRO A 111 -5.02 6.17 10.54
N ALA A 112 -5.75 6.93 9.72
CA ALA A 112 -6.04 6.55 8.35
C ALA A 112 -4.75 6.39 7.53
N PRO A 113 -4.70 5.49 6.53
CA PRO A 113 -3.54 5.34 5.67
C PRO A 113 -3.35 6.58 4.79
N GLU A 114 -2.10 6.92 4.52
CA GLU A 114 -1.73 8.03 3.64
C GLU A 114 -1.99 7.68 2.17
N SER A 115 -1.83 6.40 1.82
CA SER A 115 -2.06 5.93 0.46
C SER A 115 -2.75 4.57 0.43
N VAL A 116 -3.70 4.42 -0.48
CA VAL A 116 -4.43 3.18 -0.73
C VAL A 116 -4.17 2.73 -2.17
N PRO A 117 -3.17 1.86 -2.41
CA PRO A 117 -2.92 1.31 -3.74
C PRO A 117 -3.94 0.24 -4.13
N ILE A 118 -4.54 0.41 -5.31
CA ILE A 118 -5.42 -0.58 -5.93
C ILE A 118 -4.68 -1.15 -7.14
N ASN A 119 -4.26 -2.41 -7.00
CA ASN A 119 -3.55 -3.15 -8.03
C ASN A 119 -4.52 -4.05 -8.80
N SER A 120 -4.28 -4.25 -10.08
CA SER A 120 -4.87 -5.35 -10.83
C SER A 120 -3.87 -6.50 -10.94
N LEU A 121 -4.33 -7.73 -10.73
CA LEU A 121 -3.52 -8.92 -10.91
C LEU A 121 -2.90 -8.90 -12.32
N MET A 122 -1.59 -9.09 -12.36
CA MET A 122 -0.85 -9.37 -13.57
C MET A 122 -0.53 -10.87 -13.55
N PRO A 123 -1.27 -11.73 -14.27
CA PRO A 123 -0.99 -13.16 -14.27
C PRO A 123 0.41 -13.41 -14.86
N MET A 124 1.19 -14.20 -14.13
CA MET A 124 2.56 -14.53 -14.49
C MET A 124 2.68 -16.04 -14.67
N PRO A 125 3.24 -16.52 -15.80
CA PRO A 125 3.51 -17.93 -16.01
C PRO A 125 4.29 -18.54 -14.84
N GLY A 126 3.88 -19.74 -14.41
CA GLY A 126 4.48 -20.45 -13.28
C GLY A 126 3.93 -20.06 -11.90
N THR A 127 3.03 -19.09 -11.81
CA THR A 127 2.27 -18.80 -10.57
C THR A 127 0.94 -19.55 -10.54
N PRO A 128 0.38 -19.88 -9.37
CA PRO A 128 -0.93 -20.52 -9.27
C PRO A 128 -2.09 -19.72 -9.89
N LEU A 129 -1.90 -18.41 -10.10
CA LEU A 129 -2.90 -17.50 -10.65
C LEU A 129 -2.61 -17.12 -12.11
N ALA A 130 -1.76 -17.90 -12.82
CA ALA A 130 -1.35 -17.60 -14.19
C ALA A 130 -2.52 -17.57 -15.18
N ASP A 131 -3.56 -18.37 -14.94
CA ASP A 131 -4.73 -18.52 -15.81
C ASP A 131 -5.95 -17.73 -15.29
N ASN A 132 -5.77 -16.91 -14.25
CA ASN A 132 -6.87 -16.11 -13.73
C ASN A 132 -7.36 -15.09 -14.77
N PRO A 133 -8.68 -14.89 -14.89
CA PRO A 133 -9.22 -13.88 -15.78
C PRO A 133 -8.74 -12.50 -15.37
N GLN A 134 -8.61 -11.62 -16.36
CA GLN A 134 -8.31 -10.21 -16.12
C GLN A 134 -9.47 -9.53 -15.38
N VAL A 135 -9.13 -8.53 -14.60
CA VAL A 135 -10.12 -7.67 -13.95
C VAL A 135 -10.81 -6.83 -15.01
N GLU A 136 -12.13 -6.83 -15.02
CA GLU A 136 -12.91 -5.97 -15.91
C GLU A 136 -12.57 -4.48 -15.66
N PRO A 137 -12.27 -3.68 -16.71
CA PRO A 137 -11.89 -2.28 -16.55
C PRO A 137 -12.84 -1.46 -15.67
N LEU A 138 -14.15 -1.65 -15.83
CA LEU A 138 -15.15 -0.92 -15.04
C LEU A 138 -15.20 -1.37 -13.57
N ASP A 139 -14.79 -2.60 -13.25
CA ASP A 139 -14.69 -3.04 -11.87
C ASP A 139 -13.50 -2.38 -11.16
N LEU A 140 -12.39 -2.17 -11.87
CA LEU A 140 -11.28 -1.38 -11.35
C LEU A 140 -11.71 0.07 -11.10
N VAL A 141 -12.40 0.70 -12.04
CA VAL A 141 -12.93 2.07 -11.88
C VAL A 141 -13.87 2.15 -10.67
N ARG A 142 -14.78 1.19 -10.49
CA ARG A 142 -15.67 1.11 -9.32
C ARG A 142 -14.89 0.97 -8.02
N MET A 143 -13.86 0.13 -7.99
CA MET A 143 -13.03 -0.04 -6.80
C MET A 143 -12.27 1.23 -6.43
N ILE A 144 -11.75 1.97 -7.42
CA ILE A 144 -11.13 3.28 -7.19
C ILE A 144 -12.15 4.27 -6.60
N ALA A 145 -13.36 4.33 -7.16
CA ALA A 145 -14.43 5.20 -6.65
C ALA A 145 -14.81 4.84 -5.20
N CYS A 146 -15.00 3.54 -4.90
CA CYS A 146 -15.28 3.06 -3.56
C CYS A 146 -14.15 3.42 -2.58
N ALA A 147 -12.88 3.23 -2.98
CA ALA A 147 -11.73 3.56 -2.15
C ALA A 147 -11.66 5.07 -1.85
N ARG A 148 -11.91 5.93 -2.84
CA ARG A 148 -11.97 7.39 -2.65
C ARG A 148 -13.06 7.79 -1.66
N ILE A 149 -14.25 7.18 -1.75
CA ILE A 149 -15.36 7.49 -0.83
C ILE A 149 -15.06 6.96 0.58
N ALA A 150 -14.52 5.75 0.69
CA ALA A 150 -14.25 5.10 1.98
C ALA A 150 -13.09 5.75 2.75
N VAL A 151 -12.08 6.27 2.04
CA VAL A 151 -10.87 6.87 2.65
C VAL A 151 -10.56 8.22 1.99
N PRO A 152 -11.38 9.26 2.23
CA PRO A 152 -11.35 10.49 1.45
C PRO A 152 -10.04 11.27 1.52
N GLY A 153 -9.30 11.16 2.63
CA GLY A 153 -8.01 11.82 2.82
C GLY A 153 -6.82 11.12 2.15
N ALA A 154 -6.95 9.86 1.72
CA ALA A 154 -5.82 9.10 1.21
C ALA A 154 -5.50 9.43 -0.26
N LYS A 155 -4.23 9.24 -0.62
CA LYS A 155 -3.79 9.09 -2.01
C LYS A 155 -4.24 7.73 -2.54
N VAL A 156 -5.32 7.69 -3.32
CA VAL A 156 -5.78 6.45 -3.98
C VAL A 156 -4.89 6.22 -5.19
N ARG A 157 -4.07 5.17 -5.14
CA ARG A 157 -3.04 4.91 -6.15
C ARG A 157 -3.51 3.89 -7.16
N LEU A 158 -3.58 4.30 -8.43
CA LEU A 158 -3.71 3.40 -9.56
C LEU A 158 -2.32 2.82 -9.85
N SER A 159 -2.09 1.57 -9.47
CA SER A 159 -0.73 0.99 -9.42
C SER A 159 -0.49 -0.10 -10.46
N ALA A 160 -0.28 -1.37 -10.06
CA ALA A 160 0.11 -2.42 -10.99
C ALA A 160 -1.03 -2.78 -11.96
N GLY A 161 -0.67 -3.07 -13.22
CA GLY A 161 -1.60 -3.43 -14.30
C GLY A 161 -1.94 -2.31 -15.27
N ARG A 162 -1.45 -1.07 -15.07
CA ARG A 162 -1.73 0.08 -15.94
C ARG A 162 -1.38 -0.10 -17.41
N THR A 163 -0.35 -0.89 -17.72
CA THR A 163 0.05 -1.20 -19.10
C THR A 163 -1.03 -1.93 -19.92
N ARG A 164 -2.04 -2.51 -19.26
CA ARG A 164 -3.15 -3.22 -19.90
C ARG A 164 -4.42 -2.36 -20.01
N LEU A 165 -4.41 -1.15 -19.43
CA LEU A 165 -5.56 -0.26 -19.42
C LEU A 165 -5.45 0.71 -20.60
N SER A 166 -6.58 0.94 -21.27
CA SER A 166 -6.66 2.01 -22.26
C SER A 166 -6.57 3.38 -21.59
N ASP A 167 -6.24 4.41 -22.38
CA ASP A 167 -6.22 5.79 -21.89
C ASP A 167 -7.57 6.24 -21.33
N GLU A 168 -8.68 5.81 -21.95
CA GLU A 168 -10.03 6.09 -21.47
C GLU A 168 -10.27 5.44 -20.11
N THR A 169 -9.78 4.22 -19.90
CA THR A 169 -9.91 3.52 -18.62
C THR A 169 -9.10 4.21 -17.52
N GLN A 170 -7.84 4.57 -17.81
CA GLN A 170 -7.02 5.33 -16.85
C GLN A 170 -7.64 6.69 -16.55
N THR A 171 -8.17 7.37 -17.57
CA THR A 171 -8.93 8.61 -17.44
C THR A 171 -10.12 8.45 -16.50
N LEU A 172 -10.93 7.40 -16.68
CA LEU A 172 -12.04 7.10 -15.77
C LEU A 172 -11.57 6.82 -14.35
N CYS A 173 -10.43 6.13 -14.15
CA CYS A 173 -9.85 5.95 -12.82
C CYS A 173 -9.46 7.28 -12.16
N PHE A 174 -8.84 8.21 -12.89
CA PHE A 174 -8.53 9.54 -12.36
C PHE A 174 -9.81 10.31 -11.97
N TYR A 175 -10.84 10.32 -12.83
CA TYR A 175 -12.12 10.95 -12.51
C TYR A 175 -12.87 10.25 -11.36
N ALA A 176 -12.71 8.94 -11.19
CA ALA A 176 -13.28 8.18 -10.08
C ALA A 176 -12.61 8.52 -8.74
N GLY A 177 -11.39 9.03 -8.75
CA GLY A 177 -10.70 9.51 -7.54
C GLY A 177 -9.27 9.02 -7.37
N ALA A 178 -8.69 8.30 -8.33
CA ALA A 178 -7.25 8.02 -8.32
C ALA A 178 -6.48 9.34 -8.45
N ASN A 179 -5.44 9.50 -7.63
CA ASN A 179 -4.59 10.71 -7.63
C ASN A 179 -3.12 10.39 -7.35
N SER A 180 -2.72 9.13 -7.55
CA SER A 180 -1.33 8.66 -7.43
C SER A 180 -1.10 7.52 -8.41
N ILE A 181 0.09 7.44 -8.98
CA ILE A 181 0.53 6.37 -9.89
C ILE A 181 1.99 6.00 -9.58
N PHE A 182 2.42 4.80 -9.98
CA PHE A 182 3.84 4.54 -10.17
C PHE A 182 4.29 5.12 -11.51
N TYR A 183 5.36 5.90 -11.49
CA TYR A 183 5.92 6.58 -12.65
C TYR A 183 7.34 6.11 -12.90
N GLY A 184 7.63 5.74 -14.16
CA GLY A 184 8.84 5.03 -14.55
C GLY A 184 8.48 3.83 -15.41
N GLU A 185 9.41 3.32 -16.22
CA GLU A 185 9.11 2.30 -17.23
C GLU A 185 8.99 0.88 -16.66
N LYS A 186 9.34 0.69 -15.38
CA LYS A 186 9.33 -0.60 -14.70
C LYS A 186 8.82 -0.46 -13.28
N LEU A 187 8.06 -1.46 -12.81
CA LEU A 187 7.74 -1.66 -11.40
C LEU A 187 8.85 -2.51 -10.75
N LEU A 188 8.50 -3.42 -9.84
CA LEU A 188 9.45 -4.34 -9.21
C LEU A 188 10.03 -5.33 -10.24
N THR A 189 9.16 -6.01 -10.98
CA THR A 189 9.55 -7.07 -11.92
C THR A 189 8.84 -6.98 -13.27
N THR A 190 7.80 -6.15 -13.39
CA THR A 190 6.97 -6.03 -14.59
C THR A 190 7.11 -4.66 -15.23
N ASP A 191 6.76 -4.58 -16.51
CA ASP A 191 6.69 -3.32 -17.24
C ASP A 191 5.61 -2.40 -16.67
N ASN A 192 5.83 -1.09 -16.83
CA ASN A 192 4.91 -0.02 -16.48
C ASN A 192 4.78 0.93 -17.70
N PRO A 193 3.74 1.78 -17.81
CA PRO A 193 3.65 2.70 -18.94
C PRO A 193 4.89 3.58 -19.06
N GLU A 194 5.26 3.91 -20.29
CA GLU A 194 6.41 4.77 -20.56
C GLU A 194 6.22 6.15 -19.94
N THR A 195 7.31 6.75 -19.46
CA THR A 195 7.23 8.07 -18.80
C THR A 195 6.69 9.16 -19.74
N ALA A 196 6.98 9.06 -21.04
CA ALA A 196 6.45 9.99 -22.04
C ALA A 196 4.93 9.83 -22.23
N HIS A 197 4.44 8.59 -22.23
CA HIS A 197 3.02 8.28 -22.28
C HIS A 197 2.28 8.84 -21.06
N ASP A 198 2.81 8.61 -19.85
CA ASP A 198 2.24 9.14 -18.62
C ASP A 198 2.16 10.66 -18.62
N ARG A 199 3.23 11.35 -19.05
CA ARG A 199 3.23 12.82 -19.16
C ARG A 199 2.20 13.33 -20.17
N ALA A 200 2.06 12.67 -21.31
CA ALA A 200 1.10 13.06 -22.34
C ALA A 200 -0.35 12.90 -21.84
N LEU A 201 -0.67 11.77 -21.21
CA LEU A 201 -1.99 11.52 -20.65
C LEU A 201 -2.33 12.52 -19.53
N LEU A 202 -1.43 12.75 -18.57
CA LEU A 202 -1.66 13.71 -17.48
C LEU A 202 -1.88 15.13 -18.03
N ALA A 203 -1.10 15.56 -19.02
CA ALA A 203 -1.25 16.85 -19.68
C ALA A 203 -2.60 16.99 -20.40
N ASN A 204 -3.04 15.95 -21.12
CA ASN A 204 -4.34 15.92 -21.80
C ASN A 204 -5.52 16.04 -20.81
N LEU A 205 -5.36 15.49 -19.61
CA LEU A 205 -6.36 15.57 -18.54
C LEU A 205 -6.27 16.85 -17.70
N GLY A 206 -5.27 17.70 -17.93
CA GLY A 206 -5.03 18.91 -17.14
C GLY A 206 -4.61 18.62 -15.70
N LEU A 207 -4.00 17.46 -15.43
CA LEU A 207 -3.54 17.06 -14.11
C LEU A 207 -2.12 17.56 -13.85
N LEU A 208 -1.91 18.14 -12.67
CA LEU A 208 -0.62 18.67 -12.23
C LEU A 208 0.10 17.69 -11.30
N THR A 209 1.43 17.68 -11.37
CA THR A 209 2.28 16.95 -10.43
C THR A 209 2.45 17.73 -9.13
N LEU A 210 2.60 17.02 -8.02
CA LEU A 210 2.93 17.61 -6.73
C LEU A 210 4.44 17.62 -6.53
N GLU A 211 4.95 18.68 -5.89
CA GLU A 211 6.32 18.70 -5.37
C GLU A 211 6.45 17.76 -4.16
N PRO A 212 7.62 17.15 -3.92
CA PRO A 212 7.86 16.36 -2.72
C PRO A 212 7.61 17.18 -1.45
N ASP A 213 6.88 16.61 -0.48
CA ASP A 213 6.73 17.19 0.85
C ASP A 213 7.59 16.43 1.86
N THR A 214 8.81 16.91 2.08
CA THR A 214 9.73 16.32 3.08
C THR A 214 9.38 16.70 4.52
N SER A 215 8.42 17.61 4.72
CA SER A 215 7.86 17.92 6.04
C SER A 215 6.70 17.00 6.42
N PHE A 216 6.30 16.10 5.51
CA PHE A 216 5.13 15.26 5.65
C PHE A 216 5.21 14.41 6.93
N ALA A 217 4.24 14.63 7.82
CA ALA A 217 4.05 13.87 9.04
C ALA A 217 2.90 12.87 8.84
N ALA A 218 3.09 11.64 9.34
CA ALA A 218 2.02 10.65 9.36
C ALA A 218 0.76 11.24 10.01
N ALA A 219 -0.41 10.90 9.45
CA ALA A 219 -1.69 11.32 10.01
C ALA A 219 -1.76 10.96 11.49
N LYS A 220 -2.25 11.90 12.31
CA LYS A 220 -2.46 11.64 13.73
C LYS A 220 -3.73 10.82 13.90
N ALA A 221 -3.72 9.93 14.89
CA ALA A 221 -4.93 9.22 15.27
C ALA A 221 -6.00 10.21 15.74
N ASP A 222 -7.26 9.99 15.33
CA ASP A 222 -8.40 10.68 15.92
C ASP A 222 -8.55 10.21 17.38
N PRO A 223 -8.42 11.11 18.36
CA PRO A 223 -8.54 10.74 19.77
C PRO A 223 -9.95 10.26 20.16
N LYS A 224 -10.96 10.46 19.32
CA LYS A 224 -12.34 10.01 19.54
C LYS A 224 -12.59 8.58 19.07
N LEU A 225 -11.69 8.01 18.28
CA LEU A 225 -11.79 6.67 17.73
C LEU A 225 -10.71 5.77 18.37
N PRO A 226 -10.97 4.46 18.55
CA PRO A 226 -9.92 3.54 18.96
C PRO A 226 -8.82 3.48 17.91
N ALA A 227 -7.58 3.22 18.33
CA ALA A 227 -6.47 2.96 17.41
C ALA A 227 -6.76 1.67 16.61
N ASN A 228 -6.49 1.70 15.31
CA ASN A 228 -6.79 0.56 14.42
C ASN A 228 -5.83 0.57 13.19
N PRO A 229 -5.36 -0.57 12.65
CA PRO A 229 -5.48 -1.93 13.16
C PRO A 229 -5.04 -2.03 14.62
N ALA A 230 -5.86 -2.59 15.49
CA ALA A 230 -5.46 -2.80 16.88
C ALA A 230 -4.53 -4.01 16.94
N ILE A 231 -3.42 -3.91 17.68
CA ILE A 231 -2.70 -5.13 18.09
C ILE A 231 -3.63 -5.88 19.05
N PRO A 232 -3.94 -7.17 18.81
CA PRO A 232 -4.66 -7.97 19.77
C PRO A 232 -3.98 -7.86 21.13
N ALA A 233 -4.75 -7.64 22.20
CA ALA A 233 -4.22 -7.48 23.56
C ALA A 233 -3.68 -8.81 24.13
N HIS A 234 -2.65 -9.39 23.52
CA HIS A 234 -1.91 -10.55 24.04
C HIS A 234 -0.49 -10.61 23.45
N ALA A 235 0.44 -9.85 24.06
CA ALA A 235 1.88 -10.15 24.03
C ALA A 235 2.67 -9.44 25.15
N ALA A 236 2.02 -9.17 26.30
CA ALA A 236 2.70 -8.72 27.51
C ALA A 236 2.11 -9.47 28.71
N SER A 237 2.30 -10.79 28.74
CA SER A 237 2.06 -11.58 29.96
C SER A 237 3.23 -12.54 30.19
N ASN A 238 4.11 -12.09 31.08
CA ASN A 238 4.92 -12.89 31.99
C ASN A 238 5.76 -14.03 31.40
N ALA A 239 6.98 -13.69 30.99
CA ALA A 239 8.13 -14.52 31.33
C ALA A 239 8.41 -14.36 32.84
N GLY A 240 7.57 -15.00 33.65
CA GLY A 240 7.78 -15.18 35.07
C GLY A 240 8.13 -16.64 35.31
N CYS A 241 9.35 -16.89 35.79
CA CYS A 241 9.76 -18.17 36.37
C CYS A 241 8.68 -18.77 37.28
N CYS A 242 8.40 -20.05 37.08
CA CYS A 242 8.34 -21.12 38.08
C CYS A 242 8.33 -22.46 37.35
#